data_AF-A0A1L3ZV40-F1
#
_entry.id   AF-A0A1L3ZV40-F1
#
_cell.length_a   1.000
_cell.length_b   1.000
_cell.length_c   1.000
_cell.angle_alpha   90.00
_cell.angle_beta   90.00
_cell.angle_gamma   90.00
#
_symmetry.space_group_name_H-M   'P 1'
#
loop_
_entity.id
_entity.type
_entity.pdbx_description
1 polymer ?
#
loop_
_entity_poly.entity_id
_entity_poly.type
_entity_poly.pdbx_seq_one_letter_code
_entity_poly.pdbx_strand_id
1 'polypeptide(L)'
;MLHHRAVWEILVGTIPDGKLLCHHCDNPRCANPEHLYVGDGKSNVADMFRRGRAWQLREPERVRDSGRRMGQRNTWCRGAQNPKAKLTPEQVSQIKASKVPTKQLASQYGVNRTTIQRARSGKQWK
;
A
#
# COMPACT_ATOMS: atom_id res chain seq x y z
N MET A 1 9.80 -12.03 23.59
CA MET A 1 8.45 -11.47 23.80
C MET A 1 7.97 -11.57 25.24
N LEU A 2 8.17 -12.72 25.94
CA LEU A 2 7.65 -12.95 27.30
C LEU A 2 8.10 -11.92 28.35
N HIS A 3 9.35 -11.45 28.31
CA HIS A 3 9.85 -10.51 29.32
C HIS A 3 9.17 -9.13 29.29
N HIS A 4 8.78 -8.61 28.11
CA HIS A 4 8.06 -7.33 28.02
C HIS A 4 6.69 -7.42 28.69
N ARG A 5 5.98 -8.54 28.45
CA ARG A 5 4.67 -8.79 29.07
C ARG A 5 4.80 -8.93 30.58
N ALA A 6 5.76 -9.71 31.06
CA ALA A 6 5.99 -9.89 32.49
C ALA A 6 6.28 -8.55 33.19
N VAL A 7 7.19 -7.73 32.64
CA VAL A 7 7.51 -6.41 33.20
C VAL A 7 6.29 -5.48 33.19
N TRP A 8 5.50 -5.48 32.11
CA TRP A 8 4.29 -4.68 32.01
C TRP A 8 3.21 -5.11 33.02
N GLU A 9 2.95 -6.42 33.14
CA GLU A 9 1.92 -6.94 34.04
C GLU A 9 2.25 -6.69 35.51
N ILE A 10 3.54 -6.71 35.87
CA ILE A 10 4.01 -6.41 37.22
C ILE A 10 3.92 -4.91 37.54
N LEU A 11 4.31 -4.04 36.60
CA LEU A 11 4.48 -2.60 36.87
C LEU A 11 3.27 -1.74 36.49
N VAL A 12 2.48 -2.17 35.51
CA VAL A 12 1.38 -1.40 34.91
C VAL A 12 0.05 -2.12 35.09
N GLY A 13 0.02 -3.43 34.84
CA GLY A 13 -1.16 -4.27 35.01
C GLY A 13 -1.55 -5.05 33.76
N THR A 14 -2.78 -5.53 33.72
CA THR A 14 -3.23 -6.50 32.72
C THR A 14 -3.21 -5.93 31.30
N ILE A 15 -2.79 -6.77 30.35
CA ILE A 15 -2.85 -6.45 28.93
C ILE A 15 -4.21 -6.91 28.42
N PRO A 16 -5.03 -6.04 27.81
CA PRO A 16 -6.35 -6.43 27.32
C PRO A 16 -6.27 -7.55 26.27
N ASP A 17 -7.29 -8.42 26.25
CA ASP A 17 -7.35 -9.54 25.31
C ASP A 17 -7.31 -9.08 23.86
N GLY A 18 -6.56 -9.83 23.04
CA GLY A 18 -6.34 -9.52 21.63
C GLY A 18 -5.44 -8.30 21.38
N LYS A 19 -4.88 -7.68 22.42
CA LYS A 19 -3.91 -6.58 22.28
C LYS A 19 -2.45 -7.04 22.34
N LEU A 20 -1.59 -6.20 21.81
CA LEU A 20 -0.15 -6.40 21.69
C LEU A 20 0.59 -5.25 22.39
N LEU A 21 1.72 -5.55 23.03
CA LEU A 21 2.65 -4.52 23.45
C LEU A 21 3.53 -4.13 22.26
N CYS A 22 3.52 -2.84 21.94
CA CYS A 22 4.26 -2.25 20.84
C CYS A 22 5.30 -1.26 21.39
N HIS A 23 6.41 -1.08 20.68
CA HIS A 23 7.49 -0.19 21.11
C HIS A 23 7.35 1.21 20.51
N HIS A 24 7.49 2.24 21.34
CA HIS A 24 7.74 3.60 20.87
C HIS A 24 9.16 3.76 20.32
N CYS A 25 10.12 3.06 20.92
CA CYS A 25 11.56 3.20 20.66
C CYS A 25 12.12 2.29 19.56
N ASP A 26 11.31 1.37 19.01
CA ASP A 26 11.73 0.36 18.02
C ASP A 26 12.95 -0.51 18.42
N ASN A 27 13.31 -0.56 19.71
CA ASN A 27 14.39 -1.40 20.23
C ASN A 27 13.83 -2.73 20.79
N PRO A 28 14.04 -3.88 20.13
CA PRO A 28 13.45 -5.16 20.55
C PRO A 28 13.94 -5.69 21.91
N ARG A 29 15.04 -5.15 22.44
CA ARG A 29 15.58 -5.51 23.76
C ARG A 29 15.02 -4.62 24.88
N CYS A 30 14.31 -3.54 24.56
CA CYS A 30 13.81 -2.58 25.54
C CYS A 30 12.53 -3.07 26.20
N ALA A 31 12.59 -3.31 27.52
CA ALA A 31 11.45 -3.73 28.33
C ALA A 31 10.87 -2.62 29.24
N ASN A 32 11.36 -1.38 29.16
CA ASN A 32 10.84 -0.27 29.95
C ASN A 32 9.35 -0.03 29.60
N PRO A 33 8.40 -0.13 30.55
CA PRO A 33 6.99 0.14 30.31
C PRO A 33 6.69 1.50 29.68
N GLU A 34 7.46 2.55 30.01
CA GLU A 34 7.26 3.89 29.43
C GLU A 34 7.56 3.94 27.93
N HIS A 35 8.35 2.99 27.42
CA HIS A 35 8.66 2.86 26.00
C HIS A 35 7.73 1.88 25.28
N LEU A 36 6.73 1.34 25.98
CA LEU A 36 5.76 0.38 25.47
C LEU A 36 4.35 0.99 25.48
N TYR A 37 3.51 0.56 24.57
CA TYR A 37 2.08 0.89 24.57
C TYR A 37 1.24 -0.30 24.15
N VAL A 38 -0.01 -0.31 24.60
CA VAL A 38 -1.01 -1.29 24.19
C VAL A 38 -1.56 -0.89 22.83
N GLY A 39 -1.23 -1.69 21.82
CA GLY A 39 -1.72 -1.56 20.45
C GLY A 39 -2.49 -2.79 19.99
N ASP A 40 -2.94 -2.77 18.75
CA ASP A 40 -3.43 -3.96 18.04
C ASP A 40 -2.57 -4.26 16.81
N GLY A 41 -2.77 -5.45 16.24
CA GLY A 41 -2.00 -5.88 15.08
C GLY A 41 -2.11 -4.92 13.89
N LYS A 42 -3.27 -4.27 13.70
CA LYS A 42 -3.47 -3.30 12.61
C LYS A 42 -2.62 -2.05 12.83
N SER A 43 -2.63 -1.51 14.03
CA SER A 43 -1.87 -0.32 14.42
C SER A 43 -0.37 -0.58 14.37
N ASN A 44 0.09 -1.73 14.86
CA ASN A 44 1.50 -2.13 14.78
C ASN A 44 2.01 -2.22 13.32
N VAL A 45 1.19 -2.79 12.42
CA VAL A 45 1.52 -2.81 10.99
C VAL A 45 1.55 -1.40 10.42
N ALA A 46 0.57 -0.55 10.72
CA ALA A 46 0.56 0.85 10.26
C ALA A 46 1.80 1.62 10.74
N ASP A 47 2.21 1.41 11.99
CA ASP A 47 3.40 2.02 12.58
C ASP A 47 4.69 1.54 11.91
N MET A 48 4.80 0.24 11.62
CA MET A 48 5.92 -0.32 10.85
C MET A 48 6.05 0.34 9.47
N PHE A 49 4.94 0.57 8.77
CA PHE A 49 4.95 1.27 7.48
C PHE A 49 5.33 2.75 7.63
N ARG A 50 4.73 3.47 8.58
CA ARG A 50 5.03 4.89 8.82
C ARG A 50 6.50 5.11 9.18
N ARG A 51 7.09 4.17 9.93
CA ARG A 51 8.50 4.20 10.37
C ARG A 51 9.47 3.59 9.35
N GLY A 52 9.02 3.22 8.15
CA GLY A 52 9.88 2.69 7.09
C GLY A 52 10.51 1.32 7.41
N ARG A 53 9.97 0.59 8.39
CA ARG A 53 10.53 -0.70 8.84
C ARG A 53 10.01 -1.90 8.06
N ALA A 54 9.01 -1.69 7.21
CA ALA A 54 8.45 -2.74 6.35
C ALA A 54 9.51 -3.21 5.34
N TRP A 55 9.80 -4.51 5.28
CA TRP A 55 10.76 -5.07 4.31
C TRP A 55 10.34 -4.79 2.87
N GLN A 56 9.03 -4.69 2.64
CA GLN A 56 8.43 -4.35 1.35
C GLN A 56 8.89 -2.99 0.82
N LEU A 57 9.22 -2.05 1.71
CA LEU A 57 9.73 -0.73 1.34
C LEU A 57 11.22 -0.77 0.96
N ARG A 58 11.98 -1.74 1.50
CA ARG A 58 13.42 -1.91 1.23
C ARG A 58 13.69 -2.69 -0.06
N GLU A 59 12.83 -3.65 -0.39
CA GLU A 59 12.96 -4.49 -1.58
C GLU A 59 11.69 -4.42 -2.47
N PRO A 60 11.37 -3.25 -3.05
CA PRO A 60 10.14 -3.07 -3.83
C PRO A 60 10.08 -3.98 -5.05
N GLU A 61 11.22 -4.34 -5.64
CA GLU A 61 11.28 -5.27 -6.78
C GLU A 61 10.88 -6.69 -6.39
N ARG A 62 11.34 -7.18 -5.24
CA ARG A 62 10.99 -8.51 -4.75
C ARG A 62 9.50 -8.65 -4.44
N VAL A 63 8.88 -7.59 -3.93
CA VAL A 63 7.43 -7.54 -3.72
C VAL A 63 6.70 -7.65 -5.06
N ARG A 64 7.15 -6.91 -6.09
CA ARG A 64 6.59 -6.97 -7.44
C ARG A 64 6.73 -8.36 -8.05
N ASP A 65 7.88 -9.01 -7.89
CA ASP A 65 8.12 -10.38 -8.37
C ASP A 65 7.25 -11.41 -7.68
N SER A 66 7.09 -11.30 -6.36
CA SER A 66 6.18 -12.17 -5.60
C SER A 66 4.73 -12.01 -6.10
N GLY A 67 4.27 -10.77 -6.30
CA GLY A 67 2.95 -10.48 -6.88
C GLY A 67 2.77 -11.11 -8.26
N ARG A 68 3.77 -11.01 -9.14
CA ARG A 68 3.78 -11.67 -10.46
C ARG A 68 3.63 -13.19 -10.34
N ARG A 69 4.42 -13.84 -9.48
CA ARG A 69 4.40 -15.30 -9.27
C ARG A 69 3.06 -15.79 -8.73
N MET A 70 2.43 -15.02 -7.85
CA MET A 70 1.12 -15.32 -7.27
C MET A 70 -0.05 -15.09 -8.25
N GLY A 71 0.21 -14.84 -9.53
CA GLY A 71 -0.83 -14.60 -10.54
C GLY A 71 -1.60 -13.30 -10.34
N GLN A 72 -1.13 -12.41 -9.44
CA GLN A 72 -1.71 -11.09 -9.34
C GLN A 72 -1.32 -10.36 -10.64
N ARG A 73 -2.31 -9.98 -11.47
CA ARG A 73 -2.08 -9.17 -12.69
C ARG A 73 -1.42 -7.85 -12.29
N ASN A 74 -0.75 -7.13 -13.21
CA ASN A 74 -0.10 -5.81 -13.02
C ASN A 74 -1.04 -4.66 -12.53
N THR A 75 -1.94 -4.92 -11.59
CA THR A 75 -2.95 -4.04 -11.02
C THR A 75 -2.35 -3.01 -10.07
N TRP A 76 -1.12 -3.25 -9.61
CA TRP A 76 -0.33 -2.33 -8.77
C TRP A 76 0.37 -1.23 -9.57
N CYS A 77 0.74 -1.48 -10.84
CA CYS A 77 1.24 -0.43 -11.73
C CYS A 77 0.06 0.18 -12.50
N ARG A 78 -0.25 1.44 -12.22
CA ARG A 78 -1.36 2.18 -12.85
C ARG A 78 -0.82 3.26 -13.77
N GLY A 79 -1.64 3.64 -14.75
CA GLY A 79 -1.31 4.69 -15.71
C GLY A 79 0.07 4.51 -16.35
N ALA A 80 0.86 5.58 -16.36
CA ALA A 80 2.18 5.62 -16.99
C ALA A 80 3.22 4.70 -16.33
N GLN A 81 2.98 4.25 -15.08
CA GLN A 81 3.87 3.31 -14.39
C GLN A 81 3.67 1.86 -14.86
N ASN A 82 2.60 1.58 -15.61
CA ASN A 82 2.41 0.27 -16.21
C ASN A 82 3.25 0.15 -17.49
N PRO A 83 4.21 -0.79 -17.57
CA PRO A 83 5.04 -0.96 -18.77
C PRO A 83 4.24 -1.38 -20.02
N LYS A 84 2.98 -1.81 -19.83
CA LYS A 84 2.04 -2.13 -20.92
C LYS A 84 1.02 -1.01 -21.18
N ALA A 85 1.21 0.18 -20.61
CA ALA A 85 0.34 1.31 -20.84
C ALA A 85 0.39 1.75 -22.31
N LYS A 86 -0.80 1.89 -22.92
CA LYS A 86 -0.94 2.34 -24.31
C LYS A 86 -1.20 3.84 -24.44
N LEU A 87 -1.43 4.53 -23.32
CA LEU A 87 -1.70 5.97 -23.29
C LEU A 87 -0.60 6.68 -22.51
N THR A 88 -0.34 7.94 -22.79
CA THR A 88 0.55 8.81 -21.99
C THR A 88 -0.26 9.68 -21.03
N PRO A 89 0.36 10.29 -19.98
CA PRO A 89 -0.33 11.25 -19.11
C PRO A 89 -0.99 12.40 -19.87
N GLU A 90 -0.34 12.91 -20.91
CA GLU A 90 -0.81 14.02 -21.75
C GLU A 90 -2.06 13.60 -22.54
N GLN A 91 -2.02 12.41 -23.14
CA GLN A 91 -3.17 11.84 -23.86
C GLN A 91 -4.35 11.60 -22.91
N VAL A 92 -4.08 11.18 -21.68
CA VAL A 92 -5.13 10.99 -20.67
C VAL A 92 -5.73 12.32 -20.24
N SER A 93 -4.93 13.37 -20.13
CA SER A 93 -5.40 14.74 -19.88
C SER A 93 -6.32 15.22 -21.01
N GLN A 94 -5.92 15.03 -22.27
CA GLN A 94 -6.75 15.34 -23.44
C GLN A 94 -8.06 14.54 -23.47
N ILE A 95 -8.01 13.24 -23.14
CA ILE A 95 -9.19 12.36 -23.04
C ILE A 95 -10.15 12.83 -21.94
N LYS A 96 -9.63 13.30 -20.80
CA LYS A 96 -10.44 13.83 -19.68
C LYS A 96 -11.11 15.15 -20.05
N ALA A 97 -10.40 16.06 -20.72
CA ALA A 97 -10.94 17.34 -21.16
C ALA A 97 -11.93 17.23 -22.33
N SER A 98 -11.79 16.20 -23.16
CA SER A 98 -12.62 16.00 -24.35
C SER A 98 -14.06 15.58 -24.00
N LYS A 99 -15.03 16.14 -24.72
CA LYS A 99 -16.44 15.73 -24.72
C LYS A 99 -16.76 14.67 -25.77
N VAL A 100 -15.80 14.32 -26.63
CA VAL A 100 -15.96 13.35 -27.72
C VAL A 100 -16.42 11.99 -27.18
N PRO A 101 -17.29 11.27 -27.91
CA PRO A 101 -17.72 9.94 -27.50
C PRO A 101 -16.55 8.97 -27.32
N THR A 102 -16.59 8.19 -26.25
CA THR A 102 -15.57 7.20 -25.89
C THR A 102 -15.23 6.24 -27.04
N LYS A 103 -16.20 5.89 -27.90
CA LYS A 103 -15.98 5.02 -29.07
C LYS A 103 -15.05 5.66 -30.10
N GLN A 104 -15.23 6.95 -30.37
CA GLN A 104 -14.43 7.69 -31.34
C GLN A 104 -13.01 7.93 -30.81
N LEU A 105 -12.88 8.28 -29.52
CA LEU A 105 -11.57 8.38 -28.85
C LEU A 105 -10.84 7.03 -28.84
N ALA A 106 -11.56 5.92 -28.66
CA ALA A 106 -10.96 4.59 -28.68
C ALA A 106 -10.31 4.27 -30.04
N SER A 107 -11.02 4.57 -31.12
CA SER A 107 -10.48 4.47 -32.48
C SER A 107 -9.30 5.42 -32.71
N GLN A 108 -9.41 6.68 -32.26
CA GLN A 108 -8.36 7.69 -32.43
C GLN A 108 -7.03 7.30 -31.76
N TYR A 109 -7.09 6.76 -30.54
CA TYR A 109 -5.89 6.37 -29.78
C TYR A 109 -5.50 4.89 -29.98
N GLY A 110 -6.20 4.13 -30.85
CA GLY A 110 -5.91 2.72 -31.09
C GLY A 110 -6.06 1.82 -29.86
N VAL A 111 -6.98 2.16 -28.95
CA VAL A 111 -7.21 1.42 -27.70
C VAL A 111 -8.65 0.92 -27.60
N ASN A 112 -8.91 -0.02 -26.69
CA ASN A 112 -10.26 -0.50 -26.44
C ASN A 112 -11.11 0.60 -25.78
N ARG A 113 -12.42 0.66 -26.09
CA ARG A 113 -13.39 1.57 -25.46
C ARG A 113 -13.29 1.56 -23.92
N THR A 114 -13.11 0.40 -23.33
CA THR A 114 -12.96 0.24 -21.86
C THR A 114 -11.73 0.94 -21.31
N THR A 115 -10.63 1.03 -22.09
CA THR A 115 -9.42 1.78 -21.73
C THR A 115 -9.70 3.28 -21.63
N ILE A 116 -10.43 3.86 -22.59
CA ILE A 116 -10.84 5.27 -22.55
C ILE A 116 -11.79 5.54 -21.37
N GLN A 117 -12.75 4.65 -21.08
CA GLN A 117 -13.63 4.80 -19.91
C GLN A 117 -12.85 4.81 -18.59
N ARG A 118 -11.83 3.93 -18.47
CA ARG A 118 -10.96 3.85 -17.30
C ARG A 118 -10.02 5.05 -17.17
N ALA A 119 -9.60 5.65 -18.29
CA ALA A 119 -8.84 6.90 -18.31
C ALA A 119 -9.70 8.10 -17.87
N ARG A 120 -10.94 8.25 -18.41
CA ARG A 120 -11.87 9.32 -18.01
C ARG A 120 -12.27 9.25 -16.53
N SER A 121 -12.59 8.05 -16.05
CA SER A 121 -13.00 7.85 -14.64
C SER A 121 -11.85 7.90 -13.63
N GLY A 122 -10.60 7.99 -14.07
CA GLY A 122 -9.42 7.97 -13.19
C GLY A 122 -9.18 6.63 -12.46
N LYS A 123 -9.99 5.59 -12.67
CA LYS A 123 -9.85 4.29 -11.97
C LYS A 123 -8.49 3.62 -12.22
N GLN A 124 -7.95 3.72 -13.44
CA GLN A 124 -6.61 3.20 -13.79
C GLN A 124 -5.55 4.27 -14.04
N TRP A 125 -5.93 5.55 -14.02
CA TRP A 125 -5.07 6.71 -14.22
C TRP A 125 -5.32 7.69 -13.08
N LYS A 126 -4.73 7.35 -11.92
CA LYS A 126 -4.62 8.21 -10.75
C LYS A 126 -3.29 8.95 -10.80
#